data_AF-A0A846WBF1-F1
#
_entry.id   AF-A0A846WBF1-F1
#
_cell.length_a   1.000
_cell.length_b   1.000
_cell.length_c   1.000
_cell.angle_alpha   90.00
_cell.angle_beta   90.00
_cell.angle_gamma   90.00
#
_symmetry.space_group_name_H-M   'P 1'
#
loop_
_entity.id
_entity.type
_entity.pdbx_description
1 polymer ?
#
loop_
_entity_poly.entity_id
_entity_poly.type
_entity_poly.pdbx_seq_one_letter_code
_entity_poly.pdbx_strand_id
1 'polypeptide(L)'
;MDASETPETELPTLRNPVLVAAFEGWNDAGDAASGAVEHLELLWDSEPLAELDSEDYYDYQVNRPTVRQVDGVTREIQWPSTMLSVCSPPGSDRDVVLLRGIEPNMRWRSFCNDLLEFIEQLGVETVVILGALLADTPHTRPVPVTGSAYSPEAAERFNLEQTRYEGPTGITGVLQDQCVKAGVPAVSFWAAVPHYVSQPPNPKATIALLHRVEEVLDIEVPLGELPAQAEEWEAAVNEMTVGDEEISEYVRSLEERGDAALDLNETMSKIDGDAIAAEFEKYLRRRGPGSFGL
;
A
#
# COMPACT_ATOMS: atom_id res chain seq x y z
N MET A 1 -2.91 48.05 7.03
CA MET A 1 -3.79 47.03 7.63
C MET A 1 -3.07 45.73 7.41
N ASP A 2 -2.70 45.10 8.51
CA ASP A 2 -1.81 43.94 8.59
C ASP A 2 -2.23 42.83 7.64
N ALA A 3 -1.23 42.25 6.97
CA ALA A 3 -1.32 40.93 6.39
C ALA A 3 -1.54 39.96 7.55
N SER A 4 -2.60 39.16 7.47
CA SER A 4 -2.80 38.03 8.37
C SER A 4 -1.67 37.04 8.15
N GLU A 5 -0.62 37.12 8.98
CA GLU A 5 0.31 36.02 9.19
C GLU A 5 -0.51 34.84 9.73
N THR A 6 -0.82 33.89 8.85
CA THR A 6 -1.06 32.51 9.26
C THR A 6 0.18 32.10 10.08
N PRO A 7 0.04 31.59 11.31
CA PRO A 7 1.19 31.12 12.05
C PRO A 7 1.86 30.03 11.21
N GLU A 8 3.13 30.23 10.84
CA GLU A 8 3.97 29.13 10.35
C GLU A 8 4.00 28.11 11.49
N THR A 9 3.20 27.06 11.39
CA THR A 9 3.23 25.96 12.34
C THR A 9 4.59 25.29 12.18
N GLU A 10 5.51 25.54 13.12
CA GLU A 10 6.79 24.85 13.15
C GLU A 10 6.52 23.33 13.17
N LEU A 11 7.06 22.62 12.19
CA LEU A 11 6.94 21.16 12.12
C LEU A 11 7.67 20.52 13.32
N PRO A 12 7.11 19.44 13.91
CA PRO A 12 7.72 18.78 15.04
C PRO A 12 9.03 18.08 14.64
N THR A 13 9.95 17.97 15.60
CA THR A 13 11.12 17.10 15.45
C THR A 13 10.71 15.66 15.77
N LEU A 14 10.86 14.76 14.81
CA LEU A 14 10.46 13.35 14.92
C LEU A 14 11.67 12.42 15.15
N ARG A 15 11.39 11.22 15.67
CA ARG A 15 12.37 10.17 15.96
C ARG A 15 12.26 9.08 14.90
N ASN A 16 13.34 8.87 14.14
CA ASN A 16 13.44 7.83 13.10
C ASN A 16 12.16 7.65 12.25
N PRO A 17 11.57 8.75 11.72
CA PRO A 17 10.19 8.73 11.25
C PRO A 17 10.02 7.91 9.97
N VAL A 18 8.90 7.18 9.89
CA VAL A 18 8.45 6.49 8.68
C VAL A 18 7.15 7.12 8.22
N LEU A 19 7.01 7.38 6.92
CA LEU A 19 5.77 7.86 6.34
C LEU A 19 4.98 6.70 5.75
N VAL A 20 3.70 6.57 6.08
CA VAL A 20 2.75 5.63 5.45
C VAL A 20 1.71 6.43 4.69
N ALA A 21 1.66 6.25 3.37
CA ALA A 21 0.80 6.99 2.45
C ALA A 21 -0.26 6.08 1.83
N ALA A 22 -1.49 6.58 1.73
CA ALA A 22 -2.54 5.99 0.90
C ALA A 22 -3.33 7.08 0.17
N PHE A 23 -3.74 6.77 -1.06
CA PHE A 23 -4.55 7.66 -1.89
C PHE A 23 -5.84 6.97 -2.30
N GLU A 24 -6.97 7.58 -1.96
CA GLU A 24 -8.29 7.15 -2.38
C GLU A 24 -8.45 7.24 -3.91
N GLY A 25 -9.42 6.51 -4.45
CA GLY A 25 -9.78 6.55 -5.87
C GLY A 25 -9.19 5.39 -6.66
N TRP A 26 -8.51 5.67 -7.77
CA TRP A 26 -8.08 4.63 -8.72
C TRP A 26 -7.10 3.61 -8.11
N ASN A 27 -6.33 4.03 -7.12
CA ASN A 27 -5.28 3.24 -6.49
C ASN A 27 -5.77 2.42 -5.28
N ASP A 28 -7.08 2.41 -4.99
CA ASP A 28 -7.60 1.93 -3.72
C ASP A 28 -8.87 1.05 -3.85
N ALA A 29 -8.71 -0.12 -4.45
CA ALA A 29 -9.80 -1.09 -4.53
C ALA A 29 -10.32 -1.49 -3.13
N GLY A 30 -11.63 -1.38 -2.92
CA GLY A 30 -12.29 -1.75 -1.67
C GLY A 30 -11.98 -0.84 -0.48
N ASP A 31 -11.49 0.39 -0.74
CA ASP A 31 -10.99 1.36 0.25
C ASP A 31 -9.96 0.73 1.21
N ALA A 32 -9.20 -0.25 0.72
CA ALA A 32 -8.33 -1.08 1.55
C ALA A 32 -7.11 -0.32 2.07
N ALA A 33 -6.47 0.47 1.23
CA ALA A 33 -5.28 1.25 1.54
C ALA A 33 -5.61 2.51 2.34
N SER A 34 -6.61 3.29 1.93
CA SER A 34 -7.08 4.45 2.71
C SER A 34 -7.64 4.00 4.06
N GLY A 35 -8.39 2.90 4.10
CA GLY A 35 -8.87 2.27 5.32
C GLY A 35 -7.75 1.75 6.22
N ALA A 36 -6.62 1.30 5.67
CA ALA A 36 -5.45 0.95 6.47
C ALA A 36 -4.85 2.17 7.16
N VAL A 37 -4.69 3.29 6.44
CA VAL A 37 -4.18 4.54 7.05
C VAL A 37 -5.18 5.10 8.06
N GLU A 38 -6.47 5.14 7.75
CA GLU A 38 -7.52 5.57 8.70
C GLU A 38 -7.52 4.71 9.98
N HIS A 39 -7.34 3.40 9.86
CA HIS A 39 -7.24 2.50 11.00
C HIS A 39 -6.04 2.82 11.89
N LEU A 40 -4.89 3.15 11.31
CA LEU A 40 -3.71 3.60 12.05
C LEU A 40 -3.94 4.97 12.71
N GLU A 41 -4.59 5.91 12.02
CA GLU A 41 -4.97 7.22 12.57
C GLU A 41 -5.81 7.05 13.84
N LEU A 42 -6.81 6.15 13.80
CA LEU A 42 -7.71 5.90 14.92
C LEU A 42 -7.04 5.17 16.09
N LEU A 43 -6.24 4.12 15.83
CA LEU A 43 -5.67 3.30 16.90
C LEU A 43 -4.44 3.90 17.55
N TRP A 44 -3.69 4.73 16.83
CA TRP A 44 -2.54 5.44 17.39
C TRP A 44 -2.84 6.89 17.79
N ASP A 45 -4.11 7.29 17.74
CA ASP A 45 -4.60 8.62 18.14
C ASP A 45 -3.79 9.73 17.45
N SER A 46 -3.77 9.70 16.12
CA SER A 46 -2.91 10.61 15.35
C SER A 46 -3.36 12.07 15.46
N GLU A 47 -2.37 12.95 15.53
CA GLU A 47 -2.59 14.40 15.58
C GLU A 47 -2.45 14.98 14.15
N PRO A 48 -3.41 15.80 13.68
CA PRO A 48 -3.27 16.50 12.41
C PRO A 48 -2.02 17.39 12.39
N LEU A 49 -1.25 17.29 11.32
CA LEU A 49 0.02 17.98 11.16
C LEU A 49 -0.04 19.06 10.08
N ALA A 50 -0.47 18.68 8.88
CA ALA A 50 -0.54 19.58 7.73
C ALA A 50 -1.63 19.14 6.76
N GLU A 51 -2.06 20.08 5.93
CA GLU A 51 -3.03 19.87 4.87
C GLU A 51 -2.48 20.52 3.60
N LEU A 52 -2.50 19.80 2.47
CA LEU A 52 -2.13 20.38 1.18
C LEU A 52 -3.26 21.27 0.66
N ASP A 53 -2.90 22.41 0.07
CA ASP A 53 -3.89 23.28 -0.55
C ASP A 53 -4.59 22.56 -1.71
N SER A 54 -5.91 22.45 -1.61
CA SER A 54 -6.75 21.71 -2.54
C SER A 54 -6.84 22.38 -3.93
N GLU A 55 -6.79 23.71 -3.99
CA GLU A 55 -7.23 24.47 -5.18
C GLU A 55 -6.39 24.19 -6.43
N ASP A 56 -5.10 23.93 -6.25
CA ASP A 56 -4.18 23.68 -7.36
C ASP A 56 -4.23 22.24 -7.91
N TYR A 57 -4.75 21.29 -7.13
CA TYR A 57 -4.59 19.86 -7.38
C TYR A 57 -5.86 19.13 -7.76
N TYR A 58 -7.03 19.62 -7.34
CA TYR A 58 -8.31 18.93 -7.51
C TYR A 58 -9.24 19.61 -8.53
N ASP A 59 -9.86 18.80 -9.38
CA ASP A 59 -11.01 19.23 -10.18
C ASP A 59 -12.28 19.06 -9.35
N TYR A 60 -12.84 20.17 -8.87
CA TYR A 60 -14.05 20.15 -8.04
C TYR A 60 -15.33 19.67 -8.74
N GLN A 61 -15.31 19.44 -10.06
CA GLN A 61 -16.41 18.75 -10.75
C GLN A 61 -16.31 17.23 -10.62
N VAL A 62 -15.09 16.71 -10.49
CA VAL A 62 -14.79 15.29 -10.23
C VAL A 62 -14.86 15.02 -8.73
N ASN A 63 -14.07 15.75 -7.94
CA ASN A 63 -13.97 15.63 -6.49
C ASN A 63 -14.74 16.77 -5.83
N ARG A 64 -16.05 16.59 -5.65
CA ARG A 64 -16.93 17.64 -5.12
C ARG A 64 -16.70 17.88 -3.62
N PRO A 65 -16.60 19.14 -3.17
CA PRO A 65 -16.66 19.45 -1.74
C PRO A 65 -17.97 18.98 -1.12
N THR A 66 -17.90 18.50 0.12
CA THR A 66 -19.06 17.99 0.85
C THR A 66 -19.52 18.99 1.91
N VAL A 67 -20.82 18.98 2.22
CA VAL A 67 -21.38 19.81 3.28
C VAL A 67 -21.39 19.00 4.58
N ARG A 68 -20.69 19.47 5.60
CA ARG A 68 -20.73 18.93 6.95
C ARG A 68 -21.65 19.79 7.82
N GLN A 69 -22.58 19.16 8.52
CA GLN A 69 -23.40 19.86 9.52
C GLN A 69 -22.73 19.76 10.89
N VAL A 70 -22.53 20.92 11.54
CA VAL A 70 -22.05 21.02 12.91
C VAL A 70 -23.21 21.49 13.78
N ASP A 71 -23.55 20.67 14.76
CA ASP A 71 -24.64 20.90 15.73
C ASP A 71 -26.00 21.21 15.11
N GLY A 72 -26.26 20.75 13.88
CA GLY A 72 -27.52 20.95 13.17
C GLY A 72 -27.82 22.40 12.75
N VAL A 73 -26.88 23.33 12.94
CA VAL A 73 -27.08 24.77 12.66
C VAL A 73 -25.99 25.32 11.76
N THR A 74 -24.73 24.96 12.00
CA THR A 74 -23.59 25.47 11.23
C THR A 74 -23.28 24.53 10.08
N ARG A 75 -23.13 25.09 8.88
CA ARG A 75 -22.66 24.35 7.70
C ARG A 75 -21.20 24.68 7.48
N GLU A 76 -20.38 23.65 7.44
CA GLU A 76 -18.99 23.73 7.00
C GLU A 76 -18.87 23.05 5.64
N ILE A 77 -18.04 23.62 4.77
CA ILE A 77 -17.68 22.99 3.50
C ILE A 77 -16.36 22.27 3.72
N GLN A 78 -16.35 20.95 3.52
CA GLN A 78 -15.14 20.16 3.53
C GLN A 78 -14.65 20.02 2.09
N TRP A 79 -13.48 20.56 1.83
CA TRP A 79 -12.82 20.47 0.53
C TRP A 79 -12.09 19.12 0.42
N PRO A 80 -11.98 18.53 -0.79
CA PRO A 80 -11.14 17.35 -0.99
C PRO A 80 -9.68 17.74 -0.72
N SER A 81 -8.91 16.92 -0.01
CA SER A 81 -7.56 17.29 0.35
C SER A 81 -6.66 16.08 0.58
N THR A 82 -5.37 16.33 0.76
CA THR A 82 -4.40 15.38 1.27
C THR A 82 -3.88 15.87 2.62
N MET A 83 -4.13 15.07 3.65
CA MET A 83 -3.80 15.37 5.03
C MET A 83 -2.54 14.60 5.43
N LEU A 84 -1.69 15.26 6.21
CA LEU A 84 -0.64 14.62 6.99
C LEU A 84 -1.07 14.65 8.45
N SER A 85 -0.97 13.50 9.12
CA SER A 85 -1.08 13.38 10.57
C SER A 85 0.17 12.69 11.12
N VAL A 86 0.41 12.82 12.42
CA VAL A 86 1.57 12.21 13.08
C VAL A 86 1.12 11.45 14.33
N CYS A 87 1.75 10.31 14.57
CA CYS A 87 1.51 9.52 15.77
C CYS A 87 2.80 8.86 16.26
N SER A 88 2.79 8.46 17.52
CA SER A 88 3.90 7.73 18.15
C SER A 88 3.36 6.40 18.68
N PRO A 89 3.49 5.30 17.90
CA PRO A 89 2.96 4.00 18.31
C PRO A 89 3.47 3.58 19.71
N PRO A 90 2.61 3.03 20.58
CA PRO A 90 3.00 2.65 21.93
C PRO A 90 4.18 1.67 21.95
N GLY A 91 5.23 2.00 22.70
CA GLY A 91 6.42 1.16 22.82
C GLY A 91 7.41 1.25 21.65
N SER A 92 7.13 2.08 20.65
CA SER A 92 8.03 2.35 19.52
C SER A 92 9.06 3.44 19.85
N ASP A 93 10.26 3.31 19.28
CA ASP A 93 11.27 4.37 19.21
C ASP A 93 11.15 5.23 17.95
N ARG A 94 10.16 4.93 17.10
CA ARG A 94 9.85 5.64 15.85
C ARG A 94 8.54 6.42 15.95
N ASP A 95 8.51 7.57 15.30
CA ASP A 95 7.28 8.28 14.99
C ASP A 95 6.78 7.90 13.59
N VAL A 96 5.47 7.92 13.38
CA VAL A 96 4.85 7.58 12.10
C VAL A 96 4.10 8.79 11.57
N VAL A 97 4.44 9.19 10.35
CA VAL A 97 3.70 10.20 9.60
C VAL A 97 2.70 9.46 8.73
N LEU A 98 1.42 9.76 8.89
CA LEU A 98 0.34 9.17 8.09
C LEU A 98 -0.09 10.20 7.05
N LEU A 99 -0.15 9.76 5.79
CA LEU A 99 -0.62 10.57 4.68
C LEU A 99 -1.84 9.91 4.07
N ARG A 100 -2.96 10.62 4.06
CA ARG A 100 -4.21 10.14 3.47
C ARG A 100 -4.89 11.27 2.70
N GLY A 101 -5.38 10.94 1.52
CA GLY A 101 -6.09 11.91 0.70
C GLY A 101 -6.64 11.31 -0.57
N ILE A 102 -7.31 12.14 -1.35
CA ILE A 102 -7.77 11.76 -2.69
C ILE A 102 -6.62 11.94 -3.67
N GLU A 103 -6.48 11.03 -4.64
CA GLU A 103 -5.56 11.21 -5.76
C GLU A 103 -5.81 12.57 -6.46
N PRO A 104 -4.79 13.43 -6.60
CA PRO A 104 -4.95 14.72 -7.27
C PRO A 104 -5.32 14.54 -8.74
N ASN A 105 -6.09 15.46 -9.32
CA ASN A 105 -6.48 15.37 -10.73
C ASN A 105 -5.41 15.96 -11.67
N MET A 106 -4.61 16.90 -11.18
CA MET A 106 -3.65 17.64 -11.98
C MET A 106 -2.38 17.98 -11.21
N ARG A 107 -1.37 18.48 -11.94
CA ARG A 107 -0.08 18.95 -11.39
C ARG A 107 0.67 17.95 -10.50
N TRP A 108 0.58 16.65 -10.78
CA TRP A 108 1.22 15.59 -9.97
C TRP A 108 2.69 15.83 -9.65
N ARG A 109 3.46 16.45 -10.56
CA ARG A 109 4.86 16.81 -10.30
C ARG A 109 5.00 17.84 -9.18
N SER A 110 4.18 18.89 -9.19
CA SER A 110 4.19 19.89 -8.11
C SER A 110 3.67 19.29 -6.82
N PHE A 111 2.56 18.54 -6.89
CA PHE A 111 2.00 17.84 -5.74
C PHE A 111 3.03 16.94 -5.03
N CYS A 112 3.75 16.10 -5.78
CA CYS A 112 4.79 15.25 -5.19
C CYS A 112 5.98 16.06 -4.66
N ASN A 113 6.31 17.21 -5.26
CA ASN A 113 7.36 18.08 -4.73
C ASN A 113 6.95 18.68 -3.38
N ASP A 114 5.71 19.15 -3.24
CA ASP A 114 5.20 19.68 -1.97
C ASP A 114 5.22 18.60 -0.89
N LEU A 115 4.84 17.35 -1.23
CA LEU A 115 4.97 16.21 -0.32
C LEU A 115 6.43 15.90 0.04
N LEU A 116 7.35 16.00 -0.92
CA LEU A 116 8.79 15.82 -0.67
C LEU A 116 9.34 16.88 0.28
N GLU A 117 8.88 18.13 0.19
CA GLU A 117 9.28 19.18 1.14
C GLU A 117 8.89 18.81 2.58
N PHE A 118 7.68 18.26 2.80
CA PHE A 118 7.29 17.73 4.11
C PHE A 118 8.15 16.54 4.54
N ILE A 119 8.38 15.57 3.64
CA ILE A 119 9.22 14.39 3.90
C ILE A 119 10.62 14.79 4.35
N GLU A 120 11.24 15.77 3.67
CA GLU A 120 12.57 16.28 3.99
C GLU A 120 12.60 17.05 5.31
N GLN A 121 11.64 17.96 5.53
CA GLN A 121 11.58 18.77 6.76
C GLN A 121 11.31 17.94 8.01
N LEU A 122 10.49 16.88 7.88
CA LEU A 122 10.20 15.94 8.97
C LEU A 122 11.31 14.90 9.17
N GLY A 123 12.27 14.80 8.26
CA GLY A 123 13.39 13.85 8.34
C GLY A 123 12.97 12.40 8.14
N VAL A 124 11.97 12.13 7.31
CA VAL A 124 11.44 10.78 7.01
C VAL A 124 12.55 9.87 6.47
N GLU A 125 12.78 8.75 7.15
CA GLU A 125 13.80 7.76 6.77
C GLU A 125 13.33 6.78 5.69
N THR A 126 12.02 6.51 5.64
CA THR A 126 11.41 5.57 4.68
C THR A 126 9.97 5.96 4.41
N VAL A 127 9.54 5.82 3.16
CA VAL A 127 8.18 6.04 2.69
C VAL A 127 7.55 4.70 2.30
N VAL A 128 6.38 4.39 2.85
CA VAL A 128 5.58 3.21 2.57
C VAL A 128 4.30 3.66 1.87
N ILE A 129 4.09 3.23 0.63
CA ILE A 129 2.92 3.62 -0.16
C ILE A 129 2.00 2.42 -0.29
N LEU A 130 0.77 2.55 0.21
CA LEU A 130 -0.23 1.51 0.15
C LEU A 130 -1.17 1.75 -1.03
N GLY A 131 -1.54 0.66 -1.70
CA GLY A 131 -2.54 0.64 -2.75
C GLY A 131 -3.29 -0.68 -2.76
N ALA A 132 -4.38 -0.71 -3.50
CA ALA A 132 -5.15 -1.91 -3.77
C ALA A 132 -5.70 -1.86 -5.20
N LEU A 133 -5.74 -3.01 -5.85
CA LEU A 133 -6.19 -3.14 -7.23
C LEU A 133 -7.16 -4.31 -7.37
N LEU A 134 -8.04 -4.23 -8.36
CA LEU A 134 -8.91 -5.34 -8.72
C LEU A 134 -8.11 -6.40 -9.49
N ALA A 135 -8.19 -7.65 -9.07
CA ALA A 135 -7.45 -8.77 -9.64
C ALA A 135 -8.31 -10.03 -9.80
N ASP A 136 -7.76 -10.98 -10.56
CA ASP A 136 -8.21 -12.36 -10.64
C ASP A 136 -7.67 -13.15 -9.44
N THR A 137 -8.31 -12.98 -8.28
CA THR A 137 -7.96 -13.69 -7.05
C THR A 137 -9.23 -14.16 -6.32
N PRO A 138 -9.23 -15.34 -5.67
CA PRO A 138 -10.39 -15.82 -4.93
C PRO A 138 -10.46 -15.16 -3.55
N HIS A 139 -11.66 -14.77 -3.12
CA HIS A 139 -11.89 -14.20 -1.78
C HIS A 139 -11.67 -15.21 -0.64
N THR A 140 -11.67 -16.51 -0.95
CA THR A 140 -11.51 -17.66 -0.04
C THR A 140 -10.05 -18.05 0.26
N ARG A 141 -9.08 -17.26 -0.21
CA ARG A 141 -7.64 -17.44 0.06
C ARG A 141 -7.05 -16.18 0.70
N PRO A 142 -5.83 -16.25 1.26
CA PRO A 142 -5.11 -15.06 1.72
C PRO A 142 -4.96 -14.04 0.58
N VAL A 143 -5.05 -12.74 0.91
CA VAL A 143 -4.95 -11.65 -0.06
C VAL A 143 -3.51 -11.56 -0.57
N PRO A 144 -3.25 -11.75 -1.86
CA PRO A 144 -1.91 -11.54 -2.42
C PRO A 144 -1.54 -10.06 -2.32
N VAL A 145 -0.32 -9.79 -1.84
CA VAL A 145 0.25 -8.44 -1.81
C VAL A 145 1.51 -8.44 -2.65
N THR A 146 1.51 -7.62 -3.70
CA THR A 146 2.68 -7.38 -4.57
C THR A 146 3.22 -5.98 -4.34
N GLY A 147 4.33 -5.61 -4.96
CA GLY A 147 4.90 -4.30 -4.70
C GLY A 147 6.19 -4.02 -5.47
N SER A 148 6.77 -2.87 -5.15
CA SER A 148 8.04 -2.40 -5.70
C SER A 148 8.86 -1.76 -4.60
N ALA A 149 10.19 -1.84 -4.72
CA ALA A 149 11.12 -1.26 -3.76
C ALA A 149 12.18 -0.40 -4.45
N TYR A 150 12.82 0.47 -3.67
CA TYR A 150 13.88 1.37 -4.12
C TYR A 150 15.21 0.67 -4.47
N SER A 151 15.40 -0.59 -4.06
CA SER A 151 16.57 -1.41 -4.42
C SER A 151 16.24 -2.92 -4.45
N PRO A 152 17.05 -3.75 -5.13
CA PRO A 152 16.90 -5.21 -5.09
C PRO A 152 17.00 -5.80 -3.68
N GLU A 153 17.90 -5.28 -2.84
CA GLU A 153 18.07 -5.73 -1.46
C GLU A 153 16.83 -5.40 -0.60
N ALA A 154 16.21 -4.24 -0.84
CA ALA A 154 14.95 -3.89 -0.20
C ALA A 154 13.81 -4.78 -0.69
N ALA A 155 13.76 -5.13 -1.98
CA ALA A 155 12.78 -6.06 -2.51
C ALA A 155 12.90 -7.44 -1.85
N GLU A 156 14.12 -7.97 -1.68
CA GLU A 156 14.36 -9.21 -0.94
C GLU A 156 13.95 -9.10 0.54
N ARG A 157 14.34 -8.00 1.21
CA ARG A 157 14.01 -7.75 2.62
C ARG A 157 12.51 -7.76 2.89
N PHE A 158 11.71 -7.17 2.00
CA PHE A 158 10.26 -7.06 2.15
C PHE A 158 9.50 -8.16 1.40
N ASN A 159 10.20 -9.20 0.93
CA ASN A 159 9.63 -10.32 0.18
C ASN A 159 8.73 -9.87 -0.98
N LEU A 160 9.22 -8.88 -1.74
CA LEU A 160 8.55 -8.32 -2.90
C LEU A 160 9.08 -8.99 -4.16
N GLU A 161 8.17 -9.58 -4.93
CA GLU A 161 8.51 -10.06 -6.27
C GLU A 161 8.88 -8.88 -7.17
N GLN A 162 9.95 -9.02 -7.94
CA GLN A 162 10.34 -8.00 -8.91
C GLN A 162 9.31 -7.93 -10.04
N THR A 163 8.41 -6.95 -9.95
CA THR A 163 7.47 -6.64 -11.03
C THR A 163 8.21 -6.11 -12.26
N ARG A 164 7.85 -6.63 -13.44
CA ARG A 164 8.32 -6.14 -14.75
C ARG A 164 7.22 -5.35 -15.48
N TYR A 165 6.23 -4.87 -14.74
CA TYR A 165 5.09 -4.17 -15.30
C TYR A 165 5.52 -2.90 -16.04
N GLU A 166 5.01 -2.73 -17.26
CA GLU A 166 5.07 -1.49 -18.03
C GLU A 166 3.65 -1.08 -18.43
N GLY A 167 3.21 0.10 -18.01
CA GLY A 167 1.86 0.59 -18.31
C GLY A 167 1.51 1.88 -17.58
N PRO A 168 0.24 2.31 -17.62
CA PRO A 168 -0.24 3.46 -16.86
C PRO A 168 0.05 3.32 -15.37
N THR A 169 0.28 4.45 -14.70
CA THR A 169 0.51 4.52 -13.25
C THR A 169 -0.32 5.65 -12.64
N GLY A 170 -0.59 5.53 -11.35
CA GLY A 170 -1.27 6.55 -10.54
C GLY A 170 -0.29 7.43 -9.77
N ILE A 171 -0.84 8.28 -8.89
CA ILE A 171 -0.05 9.16 -8.03
C ILE A 171 0.89 8.38 -7.11
N THR A 172 0.51 7.16 -6.69
CA THR A 172 1.32 6.26 -5.86
C THR A 172 2.67 5.95 -6.51
N GLY A 173 2.66 5.57 -7.80
CA GLY A 173 3.88 5.28 -8.55
C GLY A 173 4.71 6.54 -8.83
N VAL A 174 4.06 7.69 -9.06
CA VAL A 174 4.77 8.96 -9.26
C VAL A 174 5.44 9.44 -7.97
N LEU A 175 4.75 9.37 -6.83
CA LEU A 175 5.34 9.70 -5.53
C LEU A 175 6.53 8.79 -5.22
N GLN A 176 6.40 7.49 -5.45
CA GLN A 176 7.50 6.55 -5.25
C GLN A 176 8.72 6.91 -6.11
N ASP A 177 8.52 7.15 -7.41
CA ASP A 177 9.59 7.55 -8.33
C ASP A 177 10.28 8.85 -7.88
N GLN A 178 9.51 9.84 -7.43
CA GLN A 178 10.07 11.10 -6.92
C GLN A 178 10.86 10.91 -5.62
N CYS A 179 10.38 10.10 -4.67
CA CYS A 179 11.12 9.75 -3.45
C CYS A 179 12.46 9.10 -3.78
N VAL A 180 12.46 8.08 -4.65
CA VAL A 180 13.70 7.37 -5.04
C VAL A 180 14.68 8.32 -5.73
N LYS A 181 14.20 9.22 -6.60
CA LYS A 181 15.05 10.24 -7.26
C LYS A 181 15.62 11.26 -6.28
N ALA A 182 14.89 11.60 -5.23
CA ALA A 182 15.34 12.47 -4.15
C ALA A 182 16.28 11.75 -3.16
N GLY A 183 16.46 10.43 -3.29
CA GLY A 183 17.29 9.63 -2.39
C GLY A 183 16.58 9.20 -1.10
N VAL A 184 15.26 9.37 -1.03
CA VAL A 184 14.41 8.90 0.07
C VAL A 184 14.01 7.44 -0.21
N PRO A 185 14.36 6.48 0.67
CA PRO A 185 13.92 5.09 0.54
C PRO A 185 12.40 5.00 0.45
N ALA A 186 11.87 4.36 -0.61
CA ALA A 186 10.43 4.22 -0.81
C ALA A 186 10.05 2.82 -1.30
N VAL A 187 9.02 2.26 -0.67
CA VAL A 187 8.43 0.96 -1.02
C VAL A 187 6.93 1.12 -1.26
N SER A 188 6.37 0.32 -2.15
CA SER A 188 4.92 0.27 -2.34
C SER A 188 4.38 -1.14 -2.21
N PHE A 189 3.18 -1.27 -1.63
CA PHE A 189 2.46 -2.53 -1.46
C PHE A 189 1.06 -2.41 -2.07
N TRP A 190 0.67 -3.44 -2.82
CA TRP A 190 -0.57 -3.50 -3.57
C TRP A 190 -1.33 -4.77 -3.23
N ALA A 191 -2.46 -4.62 -2.52
CA ALA A 191 -3.37 -5.71 -2.23
C ALA A 191 -4.22 -6.06 -3.46
N ALA A 192 -4.26 -7.34 -3.81
CA ALA A 192 -5.11 -7.85 -4.88
C ALA A 192 -6.53 -8.14 -4.33
N VAL A 193 -7.49 -7.31 -4.72
CA VAL A 193 -8.90 -7.42 -4.34
C VAL A 193 -9.67 -8.18 -5.43
N PRO A 194 -10.51 -9.18 -5.09
CA PRO A 194 -11.32 -9.88 -6.08
C PRO A 194 -12.24 -8.91 -6.85
N HIS A 195 -12.12 -8.88 -8.18
CA HIS A 195 -12.88 -7.91 -9.01
C HIS A 195 -14.41 -8.08 -8.94
N TYR A 196 -14.91 -9.29 -8.63
CA TYR A 196 -16.33 -9.56 -8.44
C TYR A 196 -16.87 -9.12 -7.07
N VAL A 197 -15.99 -8.67 -6.15
CA VAL A 197 -16.37 -8.03 -4.87
C VAL A 197 -15.54 -6.76 -4.69
N SER A 198 -15.87 -5.76 -5.51
CA SER A 198 -15.17 -4.48 -5.53
C SER A 198 -15.80 -3.41 -4.64
N GLN A 199 -16.97 -3.66 -4.04
CA GLN A 199 -17.65 -2.70 -3.18
C GLN A 199 -16.89 -2.55 -1.86
N PRO A 200 -16.48 -1.32 -1.48
CA PRO A 200 -15.92 -1.05 -0.17
C PRO A 200 -16.93 -1.27 0.96
N PRO A 201 -16.48 -1.58 2.19
CA PRO A 201 -15.08 -1.81 2.58
C PRO A 201 -14.61 -3.26 2.32
N ASN A 202 -13.29 -3.45 2.15
CA ASN A 202 -12.66 -4.77 2.15
C ASN A 202 -11.68 -4.92 3.34
N PRO A 203 -12.16 -5.32 4.53
CA PRO A 203 -11.33 -5.45 5.72
C PRO A 203 -10.22 -6.51 5.58
N LYS A 204 -10.44 -7.55 4.77
CA LYS A 204 -9.45 -8.61 4.54
C LYS A 204 -8.22 -8.06 3.80
N ALA A 205 -8.43 -7.19 2.81
CA ALA A 205 -7.34 -6.51 2.10
C ALA A 205 -6.65 -5.46 2.98
N THR A 206 -7.40 -4.72 3.81
CA THR A 206 -6.85 -3.79 4.80
C THR A 206 -5.89 -4.50 5.77
N ILE A 207 -6.29 -5.64 6.35
CA ILE A 207 -5.42 -6.44 7.23
C ILE A 207 -4.13 -6.85 6.53
N ALA A 208 -4.22 -7.30 5.26
CA ALA A 208 -3.04 -7.72 4.51
C ALA A 208 -2.05 -6.57 4.29
N LEU A 209 -2.54 -5.34 4.05
CA LEU A 209 -1.69 -4.15 3.96
C LEU A 209 -1.10 -3.74 5.31
N LEU A 210 -1.88 -3.81 6.39
CA LEU A 210 -1.40 -3.51 7.75
C LEU A 210 -0.26 -4.46 8.18
N HIS A 211 -0.33 -5.74 7.81
CA HIS A 211 0.79 -6.67 8.03
C HIS A 211 2.06 -6.26 7.30
N ARG A 212 1.96 -5.68 6.09
CA ARG A 212 3.14 -5.14 5.40
C ARG A 212 3.68 -3.87 6.06
N VAL A 213 2.80 -3.04 6.62
CA VAL A 213 3.22 -1.89 7.43
C VAL A 213 3.97 -2.36 8.67
N GLU A 214 3.46 -3.37 9.38
CA GLU A 214 4.13 -4.01 10.52
C GLU A 214 5.53 -4.52 10.15
N GLU A 215 5.68 -5.21 9.02
CA GLU A 215 7.00 -5.69 8.52
C GLU A 215 8.00 -4.55 8.26
N VAL A 216 7.55 -3.39 7.78
CA VAL A 216 8.44 -2.23 7.53
C VAL A 216 8.78 -1.49 8.82
N LEU A 217 7.79 -1.27 9.67
CA LEU A 217 7.95 -0.52 10.91
C LEU A 217 8.69 -1.33 11.99
N ASP A 218 8.68 -2.66 11.89
CA ASP A 218 9.16 -3.58 12.94
C ASP A 218 8.46 -3.33 14.29
N ILE A 219 7.16 -3.02 14.23
CA ILE A 219 6.29 -2.80 15.39
C ILE A 219 4.98 -3.53 15.18
N GLU A 220 4.42 -4.08 16.24
CA GLU A 220 3.09 -4.70 16.22
C GLU A 220 2.03 -3.65 15.85
N VAL A 221 1.29 -3.90 14.77
CA VAL A 221 0.19 -3.07 14.33
C VAL A 221 -1.11 -3.65 14.88
N PRO A 222 -1.80 -2.94 15.80
CA PRO A 222 -3.03 -3.47 16.37
C PRO A 222 -4.11 -3.58 15.30
N LEU A 223 -4.73 -4.75 15.14
CA LEU A 223 -5.77 -4.97 14.12
C LEU A 223 -7.20 -4.65 14.62
N GLY A 224 -7.39 -4.50 15.93
CA GLY A 224 -8.71 -4.20 16.52
C GLY A 224 -9.79 -5.20 16.10
N GLU A 225 -10.92 -4.68 15.62
CA GLU A 225 -12.08 -5.47 15.17
C GLU A 225 -11.96 -5.96 13.72
N LEU A 226 -10.91 -5.58 12.98
CA LEU A 226 -10.76 -5.94 11.57
C LEU A 226 -10.84 -7.46 11.32
N PRO A 227 -10.24 -8.35 12.15
CA PRO A 227 -10.36 -9.79 11.92
C PRO A 227 -11.80 -10.30 11.95
N ALA A 228 -12.61 -9.82 12.90
CA ALA A 228 -14.03 -10.18 12.99
C ALA A 228 -14.80 -9.64 11.77
N GLN A 229 -14.52 -8.39 11.37
CA GLN A 229 -15.11 -7.81 10.16
C GLN A 229 -14.72 -8.56 8.88
N ALA A 230 -13.49 -9.07 8.80
CA ALA A 230 -13.02 -9.88 7.68
C ALA A 230 -13.72 -11.24 7.62
N GLU A 231 -13.95 -11.90 8.75
CA GLU A 231 -14.74 -13.13 8.82
C GLU A 231 -16.20 -12.90 8.40
N GLU A 232 -16.83 -11.83 8.89
CA GLU A 232 -18.21 -11.46 8.51
C GLU A 232 -18.31 -11.13 7.01
N TRP A 233 -17.34 -10.37 6.50
CA TRP A 233 -17.26 -10.03 5.08
C TRP A 233 -17.11 -11.28 4.22
N GLU A 234 -16.20 -12.20 4.59
CA GLU A 234 -15.96 -13.43 3.84
C GLU A 234 -17.20 -14.33 3.85
N ALA A 235 -17.92 -14.43 4.98
CA ALA A 235 -19.18 -15.16 5.05
C ALA A 235 -20.26 -14.57 4.14
N ALA A 236 -20.41 -13.25 4.11
CA ALA A 236 -21.37 -12.56 3.25
C ALA A 236 -21.05 -12.77 1.75
N VAL A 237 -19.78 -12.69 1.37
CA VAL A 237 -19.35 -12.97 -0.01
C VAL A 237 -19.61 -14.43 -0.39
N ASN A 238 -19.29 -15.38 0.50
CA ASN A 238 -19.59 -16.78 0.26
C ASN A 238 -21.09 -17.02 0.01
N GLU A 239 -21.98 -16.40 0.80
CA GLU A 239 -23.42 -16.51 0.59
C GLU A 239 -23.86 -15.97 -0.78
N MET A 240 -23.32 -14.80 -1.18
CA MET A 240 -23.59 -14.20 -2.49
C MET A 240 -23.13 -15.08 -3.65
N THR A 241 -21.95 -15.70 -3.53
CA THR A 241 -21.38 -16.53 -4.59
C THR A 241 -22.03 -17.90 -4.71
N VAL A 242 -22.53 -18.49 -3.61
CA VAL A 242 -23.27 -19.77 -3.65
C VAL A 242 -24.59 -19.65 -4.40
N GLY A 243 -25.21 -18.46 -4.41
CA GLY A 243 -26.44 -18.19 -5.16
C GLY A 243 -26.26 -18.12 -6.68
N ASP A 244 -25.01 -18.08 -7.18
CA ASP A 244 -24.67 -17.91 -8.59
C ASP A 244 -23.66 -18.98 -9.04
N GLU A 245 -24.14 -19.95 -9.82
CA GLU A 245 -23.34 -21.10 -10.28
C GLU A 245 -22.15 -20.68 -11.15
N GLU A 246 -22.30 -19.62 -11.97
CA GLU A 246 -21.24 -19.10 -12.83
C GLU A 246 -20.10 -18.49 -11.99
N ILE A 247 -20.47 -17.68 -10.98
CA ILE A 247 -19.48 -17.10 -10.06
C ILE A 247 -18.81 -18.18 -9.23
N SER A 248 -19.55 -19.19 -8.74
CA SER A 248 -18.99 -20.28 -7.95
C SER A 248 -17.97 -21.12 -8.75
N GLU A 249 -18.27 -21.46 -10.00
CA GLU A 249 -17.32 -22.15 -10.89
C GLU A 249 -16.09 -21.28 -11.17
N TYR A 250 -16.29 -19.98 -11.38
CA TYR A 250 -15.21 -19.04 -11.60
C TYR A 250 -14.29 -18.93 -10.38
N VAL A 251 -14.84 -18.78 -9.16
CA VAL A 251 -14.07 -18.77 -7.91
C VAL A 251 -13.26 -20.05 -7.76
N ARG A 252 -13.85 -21.22 -8.01
CA ARG A 252 -13.12 -22.50 -7.96
C ARG A 252 -11.96 -22.53 -8.95
N SER A 253 -12.14 -22.01 -10.16
CA SER A 253 -11.07 -21.93 -11.16
C SER A 253 -9.92 -21.00 -10.73
N LEU A 254 -10.23 -19.96 -9.94
CA LEU A 254 -9.23 -19.06 -9.36
C LEU A 254 -8.45 -19.75 -8.24
N GLU A 255 -9.14 -20.49 -7.37
CA GLU A 255 -8.52 -21.30 -6.31
C GLU A 255 -7.55 -22.33 -6.89
N GLU A 256 -7.99 -23.12 -7.89
CA GLU A 256 -7.15 -24.14 -8.53
C GLU A 256 -5.88 -23.54 -9.16
N ARG A 257 -6.00 -22.38 -9.81
CA ARG A 257 -4.85 -21.67 -10.40
C ARG A 257 -3.90 -21.12 -9.33
N GLY A 258 -4.45 -20.51 -8.28
CA GLY A 258 -3.68 -19.93 -7.18
C GLY A 258 -2.94 -20.98 -6.37
N ASP A 259 -3.63 -22.05 -5.96
CA ASP A 259 -3.06 -23.13 -5.16
C ASP A 259 -1.93 -23.86 -5.93
N ALA A 260 -2.12 -24.10 -7.23
CA ALA A 260 -1.08 -24.69 -8.07
C ALA A 260 0.18 -23.80 -8.21
N ALA A 261 0.02 -22.48 -8.24
CA ALA A 261 1.15 -21.55 -8.28
C ALA A 261 1.91 -21.51 -6.95
N LEU A 262 1.21 -21.57 -5.81
CA LEU A 262 1.81 -21.66 -4.48
C LEU A 262 2.62 -22.95 -4.31
N ASP A 263 2.06 -24.09 -4.71
CA ASP A 263 2.74 -25.39 -4.65
C ASP A 263 4.05 -25.39 -5.47
N LEU A 264 4.03 -24.76 -6.65
CA LEU A 264 5.21 -24.59 -7.49
C LEU A 264 6.26 -23.71 -6.83
N ASN A 265 5.86 -22.55 -6.30
CA ASN A 265 6.77 -21.64 -5.61
C ASN A 265 7.38 -22.30 -4.37
N GLU A 266 6.59 -22.96 -3.53
CA GLU A 266 7.10 -23.73 -2.39
C GLU A 266 8.09 -24.82 -2.80
N THR A 267 7.78 -25.54 -3.89
CA THR A 267 8.66 -26.58 -4.42
C THR A 267 9.97 -25.97 -4.90
N MET A 268 9.92 -24.84 -5.59
CA MET A 268 11.10 -24.11 -6.07
C MET A 268 11.94 -23.53 -4.93
N SER A 269 11.31 -22.97 -3.88
CA SER A 269 12.01 -22.46 -2.69
C SER A 269 12.68 -23.57 -1.87
N LYS A 270 12.16 -24.80 -1.94
CA LYS A 270 12.77 -26.00 -1.30
C LYS A 270 13.90 -26.61 -2.14
N ILE A 271 14.05 -26.21 -3.41
CA ILE A 271 15.14 -26.64 -4.27
C ILE A 271 16.33 -25.71 -4.01
N ASP A 272 17.31 -26.20 -3.26
CA ASP A 272 18.56 -25.48 -2.98
C ASP A 272 19.34 -25.24 -4.29
N GLY A 273 19.36 -23.99 -4.75
CA GLY A 273 20.06 -23.55 -5.95
C GLY A 273 21.56 -23.84 -5.88
N ASP A 274 22.15 -23.85 -4.67
CA ASP A 274 23.56 -24.19 -4.45
C ASP A 274 23.80 -25.70 -4.59
N ALA A 275 22.83 -26.54 -4.23
CA ALA A 275 22.90 -27.99 -4.45
C ALA A 275 22.83 -28.33 -5.96
N ILE A 276 22.01 -27.61 -6.72
CA ILE A 276 21.94 -27.74 -8.19
C ILE A 276 23.22 -27.21 -8.84
N ALA A 277 23.74 -26.05 -8.41
CA ALA A 277 24.99 -25.49 -8.92
C ALA A 277 26.18 -26.42 -8.60
N ALA A 278 26.23 -27.00 -7.41
CA ALA A 278 27.26 -27.96 -7.01
C ALA A 278 27.17 -29.29 -7.79
N GLU A 279 25.96 -29.80 -8.05
CA GLU A 279 25.74 -30.95 -8.94
C GLU A 279 26.15 -30.63 -10.38
N PHE A 280 25.87 -29.42 -10.86
CA PHE A 280 26.23 -28.97 -12.21
C PHE A 280 27.74 -28.78 -12.37
N GLU A 281 28.42 -28.19 -11.39
CA GLU A 281 29.89 -28.09 -11.35
C GLU A 281 30.55 -29.47 -11.25
N LYS A 282 29.96 -30.39 -10.47
CA LYS A 282 30.42 -31.78 -10.38
C LYS A 282 30.21 -32.55 -11.69
N TYR A 283 29.14 -32.24 -12.42
CA TYR A 283 28.87 -32.77 -13.76
C TYR A 283 29.88 -32.22 -14.80
N LEU A 284 30.19 -30.92 -14.78
CA LEU A 284 31.21 -30.30 -15.63
C LEU A 284 32.62 -30.78 -15.29
N ARG A 285 32.95 -30.99 -14.01
CA ARG A 285 34.24 -31.60 -13.60
C ARG A 285 34.40 -33.05 -14.07
N ARG A 286 33.30 -33.80 -14.19
CA ARG A 286 33.32 -35.18 -14.74
C ARG A 286 33.56 -35.23 -16.25
N ARG A 287 33.26 -34.14 -16.97
CA ARG A 287 33.59 -33.96 -18.38
C ARG A 287 34.60 -32.82 -18.53
N GLY A 288 35.86 -33.09 -18.17
CA GLY A 288 36.94 -32.13 -18.36
C GLY A 288 36.98 -31.52 -19.77
N PRO A 289 37.57 -30.32 -19.94
CA PRO A 289 37.63 -29.64 -21.22
C PRO A 289 38.51 -30.44 -22.19
N GLY A 290 37.90 -31.18 -23.11
CA GLY A 290 38.63 -31.93 -24.14
C GLY A 290 37.95 -33.21 -24.61
N SER A 291 36.86 -33.09 -25.36
CA SER A 291 36.50 -34.05 -26.44
C SER A 291 35.40 -33.45 -27.32
N PHE A 292 35.75 -32.43 -28.10
CA PHE A 292 35.15 -32.21 -29.41
C PHE A 292 36.29 -32.31 -30.41
N GLY A 293 36.47 -33.52 -30.93
CA GLY A 293 37.49 -33.89 -31.87
C GLY A 293 37.08 -35.17 -32.57
N LEU A 294 36.15 -35.04 -33.51
CA LEU A 294 36.12 -35.63 -34.86
C LEU A 294 35.02 -34.93 -35.65
#